data_AF-A0A8C4NMH0-F1
#
_entry.id   AF-A0A8C4NMH0-F1
#
_cell.length_a   1.000
_cell.length_b   1.000
_cell.length_c   1.000
_cell.angle_alpha   90.00
_cell.angle_beta   90.00
_cell.angle_gamma   90.00
#
_symmetry.space_group_name_H-M   'P 1'
#
loop_
_entity.id
_entity.type
_entity.pdbx_description
1 polymer ?
#
loop_
_entity_poly.entity_id
_entity_poly.type
_entity_poly.pdbx_seq_one_letter_code
_entity_poly.pdbx_strand_id
1 'polypeptide(L)'
;MLRIWDKWISKAFKKVKLRCRKGIPPSLRAMAWQHLSGSKYLMEQMPGKFEELVKVPAEPKWLEAIQKDLHRQFPFHELFHAQGGQGYQDLFRVLKAYTVFRPEEGYCQGQAPVAAVLLMHMPAEQAFWCFVQICERYLPGYYSIGLVTLQLDGEILFALLRRSSPMAYRHLKKNGVDPVLYMTEWFMCIFARTLPWDSVLRVWDMFFCEGVKVMFRVALVLLRHALGNSEKVKSCPGLYETMEKLRSLPHNELHEHYLIKALDVSENDIEKEHTRQLHRWVELHGEPQHASDRRLHGAQAVRLELEMQREALRLARRARHKETTGHSPPPSPTPSVTSVTSTLSTLSTMSTMSQRKGGEVHMTIVILGECF
;
A
#
# COMPACT_ATOMS: atom_id res chain seq x y z
N MET A 1 12.76 -12.13 20.29
CA MET A 1 12.30 -10.81 19.81
C MET A 1 10.78 -10.73 19.81
N LEU A 2 10.10 -11.59 19.03
CA LEU A 2 8.65 -11.56 18.84
C LEU A 2 7.82 -11.72 20.14
N ARG A 3 8.28 -12.52 21.11
CA ARG A 3 7.60 -12.67 22.43
C ARG A 3 7.48 -11.38 23.24
N ILE A 4 8.34 -10.38 22.98
CA ILE A 4 8.35 -9.10 23.70
C ILE A 4 8.35 -7.97 22.66
N TRP A 5 7.49 -8.10 21.64
CA TRP A 5 7.49 -7.25 20.45
C TRP A 5 7.45 -5.75 20.79
N ASP A 6 6.58 -5.35 21.73
CA ASP A 6 6.40 -3.96 22.11
C ASP A 6 7.69 -3.33 22.64
N LYS A 7 8.51 -4.07 23.40
CA LYS A 7 9.79 -3.53 23.86
C LYS A 7 10.74 -3.30 22.68
N TRP A 8 10.77 -4.21 21.71
CA TRP A 8 11.71 -4.20 20.61
C TRP A 8 11.40 -3.10 19.59
N ILE A 9 10.14 -2.97 19.18
CA ILE A 9 9.75 -1.97 18.19
C ILE A 9 9.84 -0.53 18.76
N SER A 10 9.64 -0.32 20.07
CA SER A 10 9.87 1.00 20.71
C SER A 10 11.33 1.31 20.96
N LYS A 11 12.03 0.43 21.68
CA LYS A 11 13.32 0.76 22.31
C LYS A 11 14.52 0.31 21.48
N ALA A 12 14.31 -0.58 20.51
CA ALA A 12 15.38 -1.21 19.76
C ALA A 12 15.07 -1.30 18.26
N PHE A 13 14.32 -0.35 17.69
CA PHE A 13 13.90 -0.37 16.30
C PHE A 13 15.06 -0.48 15.31
N LYS A 14 16.20 0.19 15.58
CA LYS A 14 17.42 0.07 14.76
C LYS A 14 17.86 -1.39 14.60
N LYS A 15 17.72 -2.20 15.65
CA LYS A 15 18.07 -3.63 15.64
C LYS A 15 17.00 -4.47 14.94
N VAL A 16 15.71 -4.12 15.07
CA VAL A 16 14.62 -4.73 14.28
C VAL A 16 14.88 -4.51 12.78
N LYS A 17 15.09 -3.25 12.39
CA LYS A 17 15.42 -2.83 11.03
C LYS A 17 16.61 -3.60 10.46
N LEU A 18 17.70 -3.69 11.22
CA LEU A 18 18.89 -4.45 10.81
C LEU A 18 18.57 -5.94 10.57
N ARG A 19 17.71 -6.54 11.39
CA ARG A 19 17.32 -7.96 11.24
C ARG A 19 16.43 -8.18 10.02
N CYS A 20 15.46 -7.29 9.77
CA CYS A 20 14.64 -7.33 8.56
C CYS A 20 15.49 -7.17 7.28
N ARG A 21 16.48 -6.26 7.30
CA ARG A 21 17.42 -6.08 6.17
C ARG A 21 18.32 -7.28 5.90
N LYS A 22 18.62 -8.08 6.93
CA LYS A 22 19.40 -9.32 6.79
C LYS A 22 18.57 -10.52 6.28
N GLY A 23 17.25 -10.36 6.19
CA GLY A 23 16.33 -11.46 5.90
C GLY A 23 15.76 -12.08 7.19
N ILE A 24 14.44 -12.23 7.22
CA ILE A 24 13.72 -12.92 8.28
C ILE A 24 13.72 -14.43 7.95
N PRO A 25 14.07 -15.31 8.91
CA PRO A 25 14.00 -16.75 8.67
C PRO A 25 12.59 -17.19 8.19
N PRO A 26 12.48 -18.11 7.21
CA PRO A 26 11.18 -18.50 6.65
C PRO A 26 10.13 -18.90 7.69
N SER A 27 10.53 -19.69 8.69
CA SER A 27 9.66 -20.15 9.78
C SER A 27 9.13 -19.04 10.71
N LEU A 28 9.70 -17.83 10.63
CA LEU A 28 9.32 -16.69 11.46
C LEU A 28 8.54 -15.62 10.68
N ARG A 29 8.45 -15.71 9.35
CA ARG A 29 7.84 -14.67 8.51
C ARG A 29 6.38 -14.42 8.85
N ALA A 30 5.58 -15.48 8.99
CA ALA A 30 4.16 -15.37 9.37
C ALA A 30 3.97 -14.45 10.58
N MET A 31 4.61 -14.79 11.69
CA MET A 31 4.52 -14.01 12.92
C MET A 31 5.17 -12.63 12.79
N ALA A 32 6.34 -12.54 12.16
CA ALA A 32 7.08 -11.29 12.06
C ALA A 32 6.33 -10.26 11.20
N TRP A 33 5.79 -10.66 10.05
CA TRP A 33 5.02 -9.80 9.17
C TRP A 33 3.73 -9.34 9.85
N GLN A 34 3.01 -10.20 10.58
CA GLN A 34 1.84 -9.76 11.33
C GLN A 34 2.18 -8.72 12.42
N HIS A 35 3.33 -8.87 13.07
CA HIS A 35 3.81 -7.92 14.07
C HIS A 35 4.30 -6.60 13.47
N LEU A 36 4.98 -6.63 12.32
CA LEU A 36 5.48 -5.46 11.61
C LEU A 36 4.34 -4.66 10.96
N SER A 37 3.39 -5.35 10.34
CA SER A 37 2.22 -4.73 9.70
C SER A 37 1.17 -4.27 10.69
N GLY A 38 1.19 -4.77 11.93
CA GLY A 38 0.14 -4.52 12.92
C GLY A 38 -1.12 -5.36 12.68
N SER A 39 -1.14 -6.23 11.67
CA SER A 39 -2.32 -7.04 11.34
C SER A 39 -2.72 -8.00 12.46
N LYS A 40 -1.76 -8.46 13.28
CA LYS A 40 -2.06 -9.25 14.48
C LYS A 40 -3.05 -8.55 15.39
N TYR A 41 -2.84 -7.25 15.61
CA TYR A 41 -3.70 -6.46 16.48
C TYR A 41 -5.10 -6.30 15.88
N LEU A 42 -5.20 -6.01 14.58
CA LEU A 42 -6.50 -5.92 13.90
C LEU A 42 -7.29 -7.23 13.99
N MET A 43 -6.63 -8.35 13.72
CA MET A 43 -7.22 -9.68 13.83
C MET A 43 -7.75 -9.96 15.24
N GLU A 44 -6.97 -9.62 16.28
CA GLU A 44 -7.38 -9.79 17.68
C GLU A 44 -8.52 -8.85 18.10
N GLN A 45 -8.67 -7.68 17.47
CA GLN A 45 -9.79 -6.76 17.71
C GLN A 45 -11.09 -7.18 17.01
N MET A 46 -11.01 -7.98 15.95
CA MET A 46 -12.15 -8.39 15.13
C MET A 46 -12.22 -9.92 14.98
N PRO A 47 -12.35 -10.67 16.10
CA PRO A 47 -12.35 -12.13 16.06
C PRO A 47 -13.52 -12.67 15.22
N GLY A 48 -13.22 -13.60 14.31
CA GLY A 48 -14.21 -14.24 13.44
C GLY A 48 -14.70 -13.38 12.28
N LYS A 49 -14.24 -12.13 12.15
CA LYS A 49 -14.69 -11.21 11.10
C LYS A 49 -14.32 -11.67 9.70
N PHE A 50 -13.17 -12.32 9.53
CA PHE A 50 -12.80 -12.90 8.23
C PHE A 50 -13.81 -13.94 7.76
N GLU A 51 -14.20 -14.88 8.63
CA GLU A 51 -15.19 -15.90 8.29
C GLU A 51 -16.59 -15.33 8.07
N GLU A 52 -16.93 -14.22 8.73
CA GLU A 52 -18.15 -13.45 8.45
C GLU A 52 -18.12 -12.89 7.01
N LEU A 53 -17.04 -12.19 6.65
CA LEU A 53 -16.87 -11.58 5.32
C LEU A 53 -16.87 -12.63 4.19
N VAL A 54 -16.27 -13.80 4.43
CA VAL A 54 -16.28 -14.91 3.48
C VAL A 54 -17.70 -15.42 3.22
N LYS A 55 -18.65 -15.28 4.16
CA LYS A 55 -20.05 -15.70 3.97
C LYS A 55 -20.92 -14.65 3.29
N VAL A 56 -20.60 -13.37 3.45
CA VAL A 56 -21.36 -12.26 2.83
C VAL A 56 -21.25 -12.34 1.30
N PRO A 57 -22.35 -12.25 0.54
CA PRO A 57 -22.27 -12.18 -0.93
C PRO A 57 -21.45 -10.97 -1.40
N ALA A 58 -20.56 -11.19 -2.37
CA ALA A 58 -19.81 -10.11 -3.02
C ALA A 58 -20.44 -9.78 -4.39
N GLU A 59 -20.15 -8.59 -4.94
CA GLU A 59 -20.66 -8.20 -6.26
C GLU A 59 -20.15 -9.17 -7.36
N PRO A 60 -21.01 -9.64 -8.29
CA PRO A 60 -20.63 -10.64 -9.30
C PRO A 60 -19.42 -10.26 -10.15
N LYS A 61 -19.31 -8.98 -10.54
CA LYS A 61 -18.16 -8.46 -11.32
C LYS A 61 -16.81 -8.76 -10.65
N TRP A 62 -16.74 -8.69 -9.32
CA TRP A 62 -15.51 -8.95 -8.58
C TRP A 62 -15.20 -10.44 -8.51
N LEU A 63 -16.23 -11.27 -8.30
CA LEU A 63 -16.08 -12.73 -8.30
C LEU A 63 -15.53 -13.22 -9.65
N GLU A 64 -16.10 -12.72 -10.75
CA GLU A 64 -15.64 -13.06 -12.10
C GLU A 64 -14.21 -12.60 -12.36
N ALA A 65 -13.86 -11.38 -11.97
CA ALA A 65 -12.51 -10.84 -12.12
C ALA A 65 -11.48 -11.65 -11.33
N ILE A 66 -11.78 -11.95 -10.06
CA ILE A 66 -10.92 -12.80 -9.21
C ILE A 66 -10.75 -14.17 -9.86
N GLN A 67 -11.84 -14.84 -10.23
CA GLN A 67 -11.80 -16.19 -10.80
C GLN A 67 -10.95 -16.24 -12.09
N LYS A 68 -11.05 -15.21 -12.93
CA LYS A 68 -10.24 -15.05 -14.13
C LYS A 68 -8.76 -14.83 -13.81
N ASP A 69 -8.38 -14.33 -12.65
CA ASP A 69 -6.98 -14.06 -12.33
C ASP A 69 -6.29 -15.18 -11.58
N LEU A 70 -7.05 -15.98 -10.82
CA LEU A 70 -6.50 -17.05 -9.99
C LEU A 70 -5.58 -18.00 -10.76
N HIS A 71 -5.96 -18.39 -11.99
CA HIS A 71 -5.18 -19.37 -12.77
C HIS A 71 -3.80 -18.87 -13.19
N ARG A 72 -3.56 -17.55 -13.22
CA ARG A 72 -2.27 -16.96 -13.60
C ARG A 72 -1.34 -16.75 -12.39
N GLN A 73 -1.80 -17.00 -11.16
CA GLN A 73 -1.03 -16.73 -9.96
C GLN A 73 -0.13 -17.91 -9.57
N PHE A 74 1.18 -17.74 -9.75
CA PHE A 74 2.21 -18.72 -9.34
C PHE A 74 1.86 -20.18 -9.73
N PRO A 75 1.55 -20.47 -11.01
CA PRO A 75 0.99 -21.75 -11.43
C PRO A 75 1.91 -22.95 -11.17
N PHE A 76 3.21 -22.71 -11.00
CA PHE A 76 4.21 -23.74 -10.73
C PHE A 76 4.49 -23.95 -9.23
N HIS A 77 3.87 -23.14 -8.35
CA HIS A 77 4.05 -23.29 -6.91
C HIS A 77 3.13 -24.38 -6.37
N GLU A 78 3.63 -25.25 -5.49
CA GLU A 78 2.91 -26.42 -4.97
C GLU A 78 1.51 -26.08 -4.41
N LEU A 79 1.41 -24.97 -3.66
CA LEU A 79 0.16 -24.47 -3.09
C LEU A 79 -0.91 -24.12 -4.15
N PHE A 80 -0.49 -23.70 -5.34
CA PHE A 80 -1.34 -23.18 -6.42
C PHE A 80 -1.27 -24.02 -7.71
N HIS A 81 -0.65 -25.20 -7.67
CA HIS A 81 -0.55 -26.06 -8.85
C HIS A 81 -1.86 -26.80 -9.15
N ALA A 82 -2.55 -27.29 -8.12
CA ALA A 82 -3.80 -28.01 -8.28
C ALA A 82 -4.98 -27.05 -8.43
N GLN A 83 -5.49 -26.87 -9.65
CA GLN A 83 -6.70 -26.07 -9.89
C GLN A 83 -7.86 -26.55 -9.01
N GLY A 84 -8.48 -25.63 -8.27
CA GLY A 84 -9.53 -25.95 -7.30
C GLY A 84 -9.05 -26.53 -5.97
N GLY A 85 -7.73 -26.69 -5.77
CA GLY A 85 -7.13 -27.10 -4.51
C GLY A 85 -7.25 -26.05 -3.40
N GLN A 86 -6.83 -26.40 -2.18
CA GLN A 86 -6.99 -25.55 -1.00
C GLN A 86 -6.36 -24.16 -1.17
N GLY A 87 -5.18 -24.05 -1.79
CA GLY A 87 -4.54 -22.76 -2.02
C GLY A 87 -5.35 -21.83 -2.92
N TYR A 88 -5.98 -22.35 -3.98
CA TYR A 88 -6.90 -21.59 -4.82
C TYR A 88 -8.12 -21.10 -4.04
N GLN A 89 -8.70 -21.98 -3.23
CA GLN A 89 -9.87 -21.65 -2.42
C GLN A 89 -9.53 -20.57 -1.39
N ASP A 90 -8.40 -20.66 -0.72
CA ASP A 90 -7.96 -19.65 0.25
C ASP A 90 -7.61 -18.32 -0.42
N LEU A 91 -6.98 -18.33 -1.60
CA LEU A 91 -6.72 -17.12 -2.37
C LEU A 91 -8.02 -16.43 -2.79
N PHE A 92 -8.99 -17.20 -3.29
CA PHE A 92 -10.32 -16.68 -3.59
C PHE A 92 -10.98 -16.08 -2.35
N ARG A 93 -10.97 -16.81 -1.21
CA ARG A 93 -11.58 -16.35 0.05
C ARG A 93 -10.98 -15.04 0.52
N VAL A 94 -9.65 -14.89 0.50
CA VAL A 94 -8.95 -13.66 0.91
C VAL A 94 -9.35 -12.48 0.03
N LEU A 95 -9.26 -12.63 -1.29
CA LEU A 95 -9.57 -11.55 -2.24
C LEU A 95 -11.06 -11.17 -2.19
N LYS A 96 -11.93 -12.17 -2.19
CA LYS A 96 -13.39 -11.99 -2.11
C LYS A 96 -13.80 -11.30 -0.81
N ALA A 97 -13.24 -11.74 0.33
CA ALA A 97 -13.49 -11.08 1.61
C ALA A 97 -13.04 -9.61 1.60
N TYR A 98 -11.92 -9.29 0.94
CA TYR A 98 -11.45 -7.91 0.82
C TYR A 98 -12.44 -7.03 0.05
N THR A 99 -13.01 -7.51 -1.06
CA THR A 99 -14.01 -6.72 -1.82
C THR A 99 -15.29 -6.45 -1.02
N VAL A 100 -15.61 -7.29 -0.04
CA VAL A 100 -16.74 -7.07 0.89
C VAL A 100 -16.32 -6.11 2.00
N PHE A 101 -15.07 -6.21 2.47
CA PHE A 101 -14.52 -5.34 3.51
C PHE A 101 -14.34 -3.90 3.01
N ARG A 102 -13.96 -3.73 1.74
CA ARG A 102 -13.70 -2.46 1.05
C ARG A 102 -14.40 -2.41 -0.31
N PRO A 103 -15.75 -2.30 -0.34
CA PRO A 103 -16.51 -2.25 -1.59
C PRO A 103 -16.15 -1.04 -2.47
N GLU A 104 -15.67 0.06 -1.87
CA GLU A 104 -15.23 1.27 -2.56
C GLU A 104 -13.95 1.06 -3.39
N GLU A 105 -13.06 0.15 -2.96
CA GLU A 105 -11.85 -0.20 -3.72
C GLU A 105 -12.11 -1.35 -4.69
N GLY A 106 -12.90 -2.35 -4.25
CA GLY A 106 -13.21 -3.53 -5.04
C GLY A 106 -11.98 -4.43 -5.28
N TYR A 107 -11.89 -4.99 -6.49
CA TYR A 107 -10.79 -5.87 -6.89
C TYR A 107 -10.00 -5.30 -8.07
N CYS A 108 -8.68 -5.35 -7.96
CA CYS A 108 -7.72 -5.02 -8.99
C CYS A 108 -6.72 -6.17 -9.19
N GLN A 109 -6.36 -6.49 -10.44
CA GLN A 109 -5.48 -7.62 -10.79
C GLN A 109 -4.14 -7.62 -10.03
N GLY A 110 -3.61 -6.45 -9.67
CA GLY A 110 -2.38 -6.33 -8.88
C GLY A 110 -2.47 -6.91 -7.46
N GLN A 111 -3.67 -7.14 -6.94
CA GLN A 111 -3.90 -7.65 -5.58
C GLN A 111 -3.66 -9.16 -5.45
N ALA A 112 -3.97 -9.96 -6.47
CA ALA A 112 -3.87 -11.41 -6.39
C ALA A 112 -2.43 -11.92 -6.13
N PRO A 113 -1.38 -11.38 -6.78
CA PRO A 113 0.00 -11.72 -6.44
C PRO A 113 0.35 -11.42 -4.98
N VAL A 114 -0.14 -10.30 -4.44
CA VAL A 114 0.13 -9.88 -3.05
C VAL A 114 -0.51 -10.84 -2.06
N ALA A 115 -1.80 -11.18 -2.27
CA ALA A 115 -2.50 -12.15 -1.44
C ALA A 115 -1.88 -13.55 -1.53
N ALA A 116 -1.43 -13.97 -2.72
CA ALA A 116 -0.77 -15.26 -2.92
C ALA A 116 0.55 -15.36 -2.14
N VAL A 117 1.41 -14.34 -2.19
CA VAL A 117 2.67 -14.31 -1.41
C VAL A 117 2.39 -14.45 0.09
N LEU A 118 1.34 -13.80 0.60
CA LEU A 118 0.95 -13.93 2.00
C LEU A 118 0.53 -15.37 2.33
N LEU A 119 -0.32 -15.99 1.50
CA LEU A 119 -0.79 -17.37 1.70
C LEU A 119 0.31 -18.43 1.64
N MET A 120 1.40 -18.17 0.91
CA MET A 120 2.59 -19.04 0.93
C MET A 120 3.28 -19.07 2.31
N HIS A 121 2.99 -18.11 3.19
CA HIS A 121 3.64 -17.98 4.49
C HIS A 121 2.71 -18.11 5.68
N MET A 122 1.40 -17.92 5.52
CA MET A 122 0.46 -17.92 6.64
C MET A 122 -0.95 -18.37 6.24
N PRO A 123 -1.76 -18.85 7.22
CA PRO A 123 -3.16 -19.21 6.98
C PRO A 123 -4.02 -18.05 6.46
N ALA A 124 -5.14 -18.38 5.83
CA ALA A 124 -6.02 -17.43 5.14
C ALA A 124 -6.44 -16.21 5.99
N GLU A 125 -6.86 -16.38 7.24
CA GLU A 125 -7.25 -15.26 8.10
C GLU A 125 -6.06 -14.32 8.39
N GLN A 126 -4.88 -14.88 8.66
CA GLN A 126 -3.68 -14.08 8.91
C GLN A 126 -3.25 -13.32 7.65
N ALA A 127 -3.34 -13.99 6.49
CA ALA A 127 -3.05 -13.41 5.19
C ALA A 127 -4.01 -12.28 4.87
N PHE A 128 -5.31 -12.47 5.10
CA PHE A 128 -6.34 -11.44 4.94
C PHE A 128 -6.01 -10.18 5.74
N TRP A 129 -5.69 -10.29 7.02
CA TRP A 129 -5.39 -9.09 7.81
C TRP A 129 -4.07 -8.42 7.43
N CYS A 130 -3.05 -9.19 7.00
CA CYS A 130 -1.85 -8.58 6.43
C CYS A 130 -2.15 -7.86 5.12
N PHE A 131 -2.99 -8.46 4.27
CA PHE A 131 -3.41 -7.91 3.00
C PHE A 131 -4.18 -6.59 3.18
N VAL A 132 -5.15 -6.56 4.12
CA VAL A 132 -5.84 -5.34 4.53
C VAL A 132 -4.86 -4.24 4.93
N GLN A 133 -3.85 -4.55 5.76
CA GLN A 133 -2.85 -3.55 6.14
C GLN A 133 -2.04 -3.05 4.94
N ILE A 134 -1.67 -3.94 4.01
CA ILE A 134 -0.95 -3.53 2.80
C ILE A 134 -1.78 -2.53 2.00
N CYS A 135 -3.04 -2.84 1.70
CA CYS A 135 -3.88 -1.99 0.88
C CYS A 135 -4.24 -0.67 1.58
N GLU A 136 -4.66 -0.70 2.85
CA GLU A 136 -5.17 0.49 3.52
C GLU A 136 -4.09 1.40 4.11
N ARG A 137 -2.98 0.81 4.61
CA ARG A 137 -1.97 1.57 5.35
C ARG A 137 -0.70 1.78 4.56
N TYR A 138 -0.23 0.77 3.83
CA TYR A 138 1.04 0.89 3.12
C TYR A 138 0.87 1.47 1.72
N LEU A 139 -0.17 1.06 1.01
CA LEU A 139 -0.44 1.41 -0.40
C LEU A 139 -1.86 2.00 -0.61
N PRO A 140 -2.33 2.95 0.22
CA PRO A 140 -3.67 3.51 0.07
C PRO A 140 -3.85 4.13 -1.31
N GLY A 141 -4.96 3.80 -1.97
CA GLY A 141 -5.31 4.31 -3.30
C GLY A 141 -4.53 3.68 -4.48
N TYR A 142 -3.66 2.70 -4.26
CA TYR A 142 -2.94 2.02 -5.35
C TYR A 142 -3.85 1.18 -6.25
N TYR A 143 -4.92 0.64 -5.68
CA TYR A 143 -5.84 -0.28 -6.37
C TYR A 143 -7.15 0.41 -6.79
N SER A 144 -7.27 1.72 -6.52
CA SER A 144 -8.43 2.51 -6.90
C SER A 144 -8.47 2.77 -8.40
N ILE A 145 -9.67 3.08 -8.90
CA ILE A 145 -9.91 3.40 -10.32
C ILE A 145 -9.02 4.57 -10.75
N GLY A 146 -8.45 4.47 -11.96
CA GLY A 146 -7.58 5.49 -12.53
C GLY A 146 -6.14 5.48 -12.00
N LEU A 147 -5.82 4.69 -10.98
CA LEU A 147 -4.46 4.49 -10.47
C LEU A 147 -3.73 5.81 -10.11
N VAL A 148 -4.46 6.83 -9.66
CA VAL A 148 -3.93 8.19 -9.45
C VAL A 148 -2.71 8.18 -8.51
N THR A 149 -2.82 7.46 -7.38
CA THR A 149 -1.70 7.36 -6.42
C THR A 149 -0.46 6.72 -7.04
N LEU A 150 -0.64 5.72 -7.90
CA LEU A 150 0.46 5.05 -8.59
C LEU A 150 1.11 5.98 -9.63
N GLN A 151 0.31 6.75 -10.37
CA GLN A 151 0.82 7.76 -11.31
C GLN A 151 1.63 8.84 -10.60
N LEU A 152 1.12 9.36 -9.47
CA LEU A 152 1.86 10.30 -8.62
C LEU A 152 3.18 9.71 -8.12
N ASP A 153 3.17 8.45 -7.67
CA ASP A 153 4.38 7.76 -7.25
C ASP A 153 5.36 7.51 -8.41
N GLY A 154 4.87 7.42 -9.65
CA GLY A 154 5.70 7.42 -10.85
C GLY A 154 6.45 8.71 -11.06
N GLU A 155 5.79 9.85 -10.88
CA GLU A 155 6.44 11.16 -10.93
C GLU A 155 7.48 11.32 -9.82
N ILE A 156 7.19 10.83 -8.61
CA ILE A 156 8.17 10.79 -7.51
C ILE A 156 9.38 9.93 -7.90
N LEU A 157 9.16 8.73 -8.45
CA LEU A 157 10.23 7.84 -8.89
C LEU A 157 11.11 8.51 -9.94
N PHE A 158 10.51 9.21 -10.90
CA PHE A 158 11.23 9.98 -11.92
C PHE A 158 12.05 11.14 -11.34
N ALA A 159 11.50 11.89 -10.39
CA ALA A 159 12.23 12.94 -9.70
C ALA A 159 13.44 12.40 -8.93
N LEU A 160 13.28 11.26 -8.25
CA LEU A 160 14.36 10.57 -7.55
C LEU A 160 15.40 9.99 -8.53
N LEU A 161 14.96 9.46 -9.68
CA LEU A 161 15.84 8.95 -10.73
C LEU A 161 16.68 10.07 -11.34
N ARG A 162 16.08 11.24 -11.57
CA ARG A 162 16.81 12.43 -12.05
C ARG A 162 17.98 12.80 -11.15
N ARG A 163 17.84 12.63 -9.82
CA ARG A 163 18.89 12.91 -8.84
C ARG A 163 19.93 11.79 -8.76
N SER A 164 19.50 10.53 -8.80
CA SER A 164 20.35 9.36 -8.54
C SER A 164 21.02 8.75 -9.78
N SER A 165 20.38 8.87 -10.94
CA SER A 165 20.89 8.41 -12.24
C SER A 165 20.39 9.33 -13.37
N PRO A 166 21.01 10.53 -13.52
CA PRO A 166 20.56 11.53 -14.51
C PRO A 166 20.57 11.03 -15.95
N MET A 167 21.44 10.08 -16.28
CA MET A 167 21.52 9.51 -17.62
C MET A 167 20.33 8.56 -17.90
N ALA A 168 19.96 7.68 -16.96
CA ALA A 168 18.76 6.85 -17.10
C ALA A 168 17.51 7.71 -17.22
N TYR A 169 17.38 8.75 -16.39
CA TYR A 169 16.27 9.72 -16.48
C TYR A 169 16.19 10.39 -17.86
N ARG A 170 17.32 10.92 -18.38
CA ARG A 170 17.35 11.55 -19.71
C ARG A 170 16.97 10.59 -20.81
N HIS A 171 17.42 9.33 -20.72
CA HIS A 171 17.09 8.28 -21.70
C HIS A 171 15.59 8.00 -21.73
N LEU A 172 14.98 7.75 -20.56
CA LEU A 172 13.55 7.47 -20.45
C LEU A 172 12.72 8.65 -20.94
N LYS A 173 13.08 9.88 -20.53
CA LYS A 173 12.38 11.09 -20.95
C LYS A 173 12.50 11.35 -22.45
N LYS A 174 13.68 11.13 -23.05
CA LYS A 174 13.91 11.31 -24.49
C LYS A 174 13.05 10.34 -25.32
N ASN A 175 12.87 9.13 -24.83
CA ASN A 175 12.15 8.07 -25.53
C ASN A 175 10.66 7.96 -25.16
N GLY A 176 10.11 8.90 -24.38
CA GLY A 176 8.70 8.88 -23.98
C GLY A 176 8.34 7.66 -23.12
N VAL A 177 9.27 7.16 -22.31
CA VAL A 177 9.04 5.99 -21.45
C VAL A 177 8.50 6.46 -20.10
N ASP A 178 7.18 6.62 -20.00
CA ASP A 178 6.54 7.05 -18.75
C ASP A 178 6.64 5.99 -17.64
N PRO A 179 6.82 6.38 -16.37
CA PRO A 179 6.97 5.45 -15.24
C PRO A 179 5.89 4.38 -15.17
N VAL A 180 4.63 4.79 -15.39
CA VAL A 180 3.44 3.93 -15.32
C VAL A 180 3.55 2.71 -16.26
N LEU A 181 4.32 2.80 -17.35
CA LEU A 181 4.44 1.71 -18.33
C LEU A 181 5.22 0.50 -17.81
N TYR A 182 6.16 0.70 -16.88
CA TYR A 182 7.01 -0.38 -16.33
C TYR A 182 6.81 -0.57 -14.82
N MET A 183 6.52 0.50 -14.08
CA MET A 183 6.46 0.42 -12.62
C MET A 183 5.15 -0.17 -12.10
N THR A 184 4.09 -0.20 -12.91
CA THR A 184 2.75 -0.61 -12.45
C THR A 184 2.80 -2.00 -11.83
N GLU A 185 3.40 -2.96 -12.54
CA GLU A 185 3.59 -4.31 -11.99
C GLU A 185 4.52 -4.30 -10.77
N TRP A 186 5.66 -3.61 -10.85
CA TRP A 186 6.65 -3.56 -9.78
C TRP A 186 6.04 -3.10 -8.46
N PHE A 187 5.20 -2.07 -8.51
CA PHE A 187 4.66 -1.41 -7.33
C PHE A 187 3.38 -2.08 -6.85
N MET A 188 2.43 -2.36 -7.74
CA MET A 188 1.16 -2.99 -7.35
C MET A 188 1.36 -4.41 -6.85
N CYS A 189 2.33 -5.15 -7.39
CA CYS A 189 2.62 -6.51 -6.95
C CYS A 189 3.75 -6.58 -5.90
N ILE A 190 4.27 -5.44 -5.43
CA ILE A 190 5.43 -5.38 -4.51
C ILE A 190 6.57 -6.27 -5.03
N PHE A 191 6.85 -6.16 -6.32
CA PHE A 191 7.86 -6.90 -7.08
C PHE A 191 7.70 -8.42 -7.15
N ALA A 192 6.58 -8.97 -6.65
CA ALA A 192 6.36 -10.42 -6.56
C ALA A 192 6.39 -11.15 -7.92
N ARG A 193 6.10 -10.43 -9.02
CA ARG A 193 6.15 -10.97 -10.38
C ARG A 193 7.44 -10.66 -11.15
N THR A 194 8.30 -9.81 -10.59
CA THR A 194 9.43 -9.21 -11.31
C THR A 194 10.79 -9.73 -10.81
N LEU A 195 10.89 -10.05 -9.52
CA LEU A 195 12.18 -10.43 -8.91
C LEU A 195 12.27 -11.94 -8.72
N PRO A 196 13.50 -12.50 -8.65
CA PRO A 196 13.73 -13.84 -8.11
C PRO A 196 13.12 -13.98 -6.71
N TRP A 197 12.63 -15.18 -6.38
CA TRP A 197 11.84 -15.41 -5.16
C TRP A 197 12.55 -14.97 -3.87
N ASP A 198 13.82 -15.32 -3.70
CA ASP A 198 14.59 -14.92 -2.51
C ASP A 198 14.68 -13.39 -2.36
N SER A 199 14.83 -12.70 -3.50
CA SER A 199 14.81 -11.24 -3.58
C SER A 199 13.45 -10.64 -3.25
N VAL A 200 12.34 -11.26 -3.68
CA VAL A 200 10.96 -10.86 -3.30
C VAL A 200 10.83 -10.90 -1.78
N LEU A 201 11.20 -12.02 -1.15
CA LEU A 201 11.06 -12.19 0.29
C LEU A 201 11.87 -11.18 1.08
N ARG A 202 13.09 -10.89 0.61
CA ARG A 202 13.91 -9.83 1.20
C ARG A 202 13.21 -8.49 1.07
N VAL A 203 12.70 -8.15 -0.13
CA VAL A 203 11.92 -6.90 -0.38
C VAL A 203 10.77 -6.77 0.60
N TRP A 204 9.99 -7.81 0.79
CA TRP A 204 8.85 -7.86 1.69
C TRP A 204 9.24 -7.70 3.17
N ASP A 205 10.33 -8.35 3.61
CA ASP A 205 10.85 -8.20 4.97
C ASP A 205 11.20 -6.74 5.30
N MET A 206 11.84 -6.03 4.36
CA MET A 206 12.14 -4.60 4.54
C MET A 206 10.90 -3.73 4.35
N PHE A 207 10.01 -4.06 3.41
CA PHE A 207 8.79 -3.30 3.14
C PHE A 207 7.88 -3.22 4.37
N PHE A 208 7.60 -4.35 5.04
CA PHE A 208 6.83 -4.34 6.28
C PHE A 208 7.53 -3.55 7.41
N CYS A 209 8.85 -3.54 7.44
CA CYS A 209 9.60 -2.82 8.48
C CYS A 209 9.73 -1.32 8.23
N GLU A 210 9.99 -0.92 6.98
CA GLU A 210 10.42 0.43 6.60
C GLU A 210 9.41 1.16 5.71
N GLY A 211 8.37 0.48 5.23
CA GLY A 211 7.32 1.03 4.36
C GLY A 211 7.72 1.19 2.89
N VAL A 212 6.89 1.95 2.17
CA VAL A 212 6.95 2.14 0.71
C VAL A 212 8.30 2.64 0.18
N LYS A 213 9.12 3.32 1.00
CA LYS A 213 10.45 3.81 0.57
C LYS A 213 11.37 2.69 0.10
N VAL A 214 11.15 1.46 0.57
CA VAL A 214 11.87 0.29 0.08
C VAL A 214 11.57 0.05 -1.40
N MET A 215 10.33 0.23 -1.84
CA MET A 215 9.93 0.01 -3.23
C MET A 215 10.61 1.01 -4.16
N PHE A 216 10.65 2.29 -3.80
CA PHE A 216 11.40 3.31 -4.54
C PHE A 216 12.89 3.00 -4.63
N ARG A 217 13.54 2.61 -3.52
CA ARG A 217 14.96 2.22 -3.53
C ARG A 217 15.20 1.05 -4.47
N VAL A 218 14.37 0.01 -4.41
CA VAL A 218 14.50 -1.16 -5.28
C VAL A 218 14.32 -0.76 -6.74
N ALA A 219 13.27 -0.01 -7.09
CA ALA A 219 13.05 0.44 -8.46
C ALA A 219 14.21 1.28 -9.01
N LEU A 220 14.78 2.19 -8.22
CA LEU A 220 15.95 2.95 -8.64
C LEU A 220 17.18 2.07 -8.85
N VAL A 221 17.38 1.02 -8.04
CA VAL A 221 18.43 0.02 -8.26
C VAL A 221 18.20 -0.72 -9.57
N LEU A 222 16.96 -1.12 -9.87
CA LEU A 222 16.60 -1.79 -11.13
C LEU A 222 16.81 -0.88 -12.34
N LEU A 223 16.39 0.38 -12.27
CA LEU A 223 16.57 1.36 -13.35
C LEU A 223 18.04 1.68 -13.59
N ARG A 224 18.83 1.86 -12.52
CA ARG A 224 20.29 2.03 -12.63
C ARG A 224 20.96 0.77 -13.16
N HIS A 225 20.46 -0.41 -12.77
CA HIS A 225 20.95 -1.65 -13.33
C HIS A 225 20.68 -1.72 -14.84
N ALA A 226 19.47 -1.39 -15.28
CA ALA A 226 19.06 -1.52 -16.68
C ALA A 226 19.68 -0.44 -17.58
N LEU A 227 19.82 0.80 -17.09
CA LEU A 227 20.08 2.00 -17.90
C LEU A 227 21.16 2.92 -17.30
N GLY A 228 21.94 2.45 -16.33
CA GLY A 228 22.85 3.30 -15.55
C GLY A 228 24.22 3.57 -16.16
N ASN A 229 24.54 3.04 -17.35
CA ASN A 229 25.75 3.40 -18.10
C ASN A 229 25.48 3.59 -19.61
N SER A 230 26.41 4.23 -20.33
CA SER A 230 26.21 4.60 -21.73
C SER A 230 26.08 3.39 -22.65
N GLU A 231 26.75 2.27 -22.35
CA GLU A 231 26.63 1.02 -23.10
C GLU A 231 25.21 0.46 -23.03
N LYS A 232 24.64 0.40 -21.82
CA LYS A 232 23.28 -0.10 -21.57
C LYS A 232 22.18 0.78 -22.15
N VAL A 233 22.44 2.09 -22.28
CA VAL A 233 21.54 3.02 -22.98
C VAL A 233 21.64 2.84 -24.49
N LYS A 234 22.85 2.67 -25.03
CA LYS A 234 23.08 2.42 -26.46
C LYS A 234 22.44 1.10 -26.92
N SER A 235 22.36 0.09 -26.05
CA SER A 235 21.70 -1.18 -26.35
C SER A 235 20.17 -1.07 -26.48
N CYS A 236 19.57 0.06 -26.07
CA CYS A 236 18.12 0.26 -26.05
C CYS A 236 17.78 1.62 -26.66
N PRO A 237 17.93 1.81 -27.98
CA PRO A 237 17.87 3.14 -28.59
C PRO A 237 16.49 3.79 -28.52
N GLY A 238 15.40 3.01 -28.49
CA GLY A 238 14.03 3.49 -28.54
C GLY A 238 13.16 3.05 -27.37
N LEU A 239 11.87 3.39 -27.46
CA LEU A 239 10.83 3.03 -26.49
C LEU A 239 10.69 1.51 -26.34
N TYR A 240 10.62 0.78 -27.46
CA TYR A 240 10.35 -0.65 -27.48
C TYR A 240 11.45 -1.45 -26.77
N GLU A 241 12.71 -1.27 -27.16
CA GLU A 241 13.85 -1.99 -26.58
C GLU A 241 14.06 -1.62 -25.11
N THR A 242 13.76 -0.37 -24.75
CA THR A 242 13.80 0.07 -23.35
C THR A 242 12.72 -0.62 -22.53
N MET A 243 11.50 -0.70 -23.04
CA MET A 243 10.37 -1.37 -22.37
C MET A 243 10.58 -2.87 -22.24
N GLU A 244 11.08 -3.52 -23.29
CA GLU A 244 11.44 -4.94 -23.26
C GLU A 244 12.43 -5.20 -22.13
N LYS A 245 13.55 -4.47 -22.10
CA LYS A 245 14.58 -4.61 -21.07
C LYS A 245 14.08 -4.36 -19.65
N LEU A 246 13.17 -3.39 -19.45
CA LEU A 246 12.62 -3.10 -18.13
C LEU A 246 11.60 -4.14 -17.67
N ARG A 247 10.90 -4.81 -18.59
CA ARG A 247 9.94 -5.89 -18.27
C ARG A 247 10.64 -7.23 -18.01
N SER A 248 11.76 -7.50 -18.67
CA SER A 248 12.48 -8.79 -18.59
C SER A 248 13.91 -8.62 -18.05
N LEU A 249 14.04 -8.11 -16.82
CA LEU A 249 15.36 -7.99 -16.20
C LEU A 249 15.96 -9.37 -15.88
N PRO A 250 17.24 -9.62 -16.20
CA PRO A 250 17.86 -10.92 -16.02
C PRO A 250 17.93 -11.34 -14.53
N HIS A 251 17.21 -12.41 -14.17
CA HIS A 251 17.06 -12.87 -12.78
C HIS A 251 18.39 -13.23 -12.10
N ASN A 252 19.35 -13.75 -12.85
CA ASN A 252 20.71 -14.07 -12.39
C ASN A 252 21.53 -12.84 -11.95
N GLU A 253 21.07 -11.62 -12.25
CA GLU A 253 21.76 -10.38 -11.85
C GLU A 253 21.04 -9.66 -10.69
N LEU A 254 19.85 -10.12 -10.31
CA LEU A 254 18.97 -9.48 -9.32
C LEU A 254 18.98 -10.17 -7.95
N HIS A 255 20.16 -10.54 -7.46
CA HIS A 255 20.33 -11.16 -6.15
C HIS A 255 20.07 -10.19 -4.98
N GLU A 256 19.69 -10.73 -3.83
CA GLU A 256 19.31 -9.99 -2.63
C GLU A 256 20.31 -8.89 -2.24
N HIS A 257 21.61 -9.23 -2.22
CA HIS A 257 22.69 -8.31 -1.86
C HIS A 257 22.79 -7.10 -2.79
N TYR A 258 22.47 -7.28 -4.07
CA TYR A 258 22.48 -6.21 -5.05
C TYR A 258 21.33 -5.23 -4.79
N LEU A 259 20.14 -5.74 -4.46
CA LEU A 259 18.94 -4.94 -4.20
C LEU A 259 18.97 -4.19 -2.86
N ILE A 260 19.79 -4.66 -1.90
CA ILE A 260 19.96 -4.00 -0.60
C ILE A 260 20.96 -2.84 -0.69
N LYS A 261 21.68 -2.67 -1.81
CA LYS A 261 22.61 -1.55 -1.99
C LYS A 261 21.90 -0.24 -1.67
N ALA A 262 22.41 0.46 -0.65
CA ALA A 262 21.76 1.63 -0.10
C ALA A 262 21.74 2.74 -1.16
N LEU A 263 20.56 3.01 -1.72
CA LEU A 263 20.27 4.29 -2.32
C LEU A 263 19.79 5.23 -1.22
N ASP A 264 20.37 6.42 -1.20
CA ASP A 264 20.06 7.48 -0.24
C ASP A 264 18.73 8.15 -0.60
N VAL A 265 17.65 7.41 -0.35
CA VAL A 265 16.27 7.87 -0.44
C VAL A 265 15.68 7.76 0.95
N SER A 266 15.44 8.90 1.58
CA SER A 266 14.75 8.98 2.85
C SER A 266 13.23 9.02 2.66
N GLU A 267 12.51 8.83 3.76
CA GLU A 267 11.06 9.01 3.80
C GLU A 267 10.66 10.46 3.51
N ASN A 268 11.42 11.41 4.07
CA ASN A 268 11.24 12.84 3.87
C ASN A 268 11.45 13.25 2.39
N ASP A 269 12.34 12.57 1.65
CA ASP A 269 12.47 12.82 0.21
C ASP A 269 11.18 12.46 -0.54
N ILE A 270 10.56 11.33 -0.18
CA ILE A 270 9.32 10.86 -0.80
C ILE A 270 8.15 11.75 -0.40
N GLU A 271 7.99 12.08 0.89
CA GLU A 271 6.91 12.97 1.34
C GLU A 271 7.01 14.37 0.70
N LYS A 272 8.21 14.96 0.66
CA LYS A 272 8.43 16.26 0.00
C LYS A 272 8.07 16.24 -1.47
N GLU A 273 8.46 15.18 -2.17
CA GLU A 273 8.16 15.07 -3.60
C GLU A 273 6.67 14.76 -3.83
N HIS A 274 6.06 13.93 -2.99
CA HIS A 274 4.62 13.66 -3.02
C HIS A 274 3.79 14.96 -2.92
N THR A 275 4.09 15.83 -1.95
CA THR A 275 3.39 17.12 -1.83
C THR A 275 3.52 17.98 -3.08
N ARG A 276 4.71 18.02 -3.70
CA ARG A 276 4.95 18.79 -4.93
C ARG A 276 4.18 18.23 -6.12
N GLN A 277 4.20 16.91 -6.30
CA GLN A 277 3.55 16.26 -7.43
C GLN A 277 2.03 16.30 -7.28
N LEU A 278 1.50 16.14 -6.06
CA LEU A 278 0.08 16.30 -5.79
C LEU A 278 -0.41 17.72 -6.09
N HIS A 279 0.34 18.75 -5.66
CA HIS A 279 0.00 20.13 -5.99
C HIS A 279 -0.10 20.36 -7.50
N ARG A 280 0.92 19.90 -8.25
CA ARG A 280 0.93 19.99 -9.71
C ARG A 280 -0.23 19.22 -10.35
N TRP A 281 -0.57 18.05 -9.80
CA TRP A 281 -1.68 17.26 -10.27
C TRP A 281 -3.01 18.00 -10.12
N VAL A 282 -3.24 18.58 -8.94
CA VAL A 282 -4.46 19.36 -8.65
C VAL A 282 -4.57 20.58 -9.56
N GLU A 283 -3.47 21.27 -9.85
CA GLU A 283 -3.46 22.39 -10.80
C GLU A 283 -3.85 21.98 -12.22
N LEU A 284 -3.48 20.77 -12.66
CA LEU A 284 -3.69 20.31 -14.03
C LEU A 284 -5.03 19.56 -14.23
N HIS A 285 -5.47 18.80 -13.23
CA HIS A 285 -6.59 17.86 -13.36
C HIS A 285 -7.72 18.13 -12.35
N GLY A 286 -7.53 19.05 -11.40
CA GLY A 286 -8.43 19.26 -10.28
C GLY A 286 -8.21 18.26 -9.14
N GLU A 287 -9.04 18.38 -8.10
CA GLU A 287 -8.99 17.50 -6.93
C GLU A 287 -9.25 16.03 -7.33
N PRO A 288 -8.43 15.07 -6.86
CA PRO A 288 -8.67 13.67 -7.11
C PRO A 288 -10.05 13.25 -6.57
N GLN A 289 -10.81 12.52 -7.37
CA GLN A 289 -12.11 11.97 -6.94
C GLN A 289 -12.00 11.09 -5.68
N HIS A 290 -10.84 10.46 -5.49
CA HIS A 290 -10.52 9.66 -4.31
C HIS A 290 -9.26 10.23 -3.64
N ALA A 291 -9.45 10.97 -2.56
CA ALA A 291 -8.35 11.32 -1.67
C ALA A 291 -7.92 10.04 -0.92
N SER A 292 -6.75 9.49 -1.26
CA SER A 292 -6.21 8.34 -0.54
C SER A 292 -5.83 8.75 0.88
N ASP A 293 -6.07 7.88 1.85
CA ASP A 293 -5.58 8.07 3.21
C ASP A 293 -4.06 8.28 3.24
N ARG A 294 -3.57 8.94 4.29
CA ARG A 294 -2.13 9.11 4.49
C ARG A 294 -1.48 7.74 4.68
N ARG A 295 -0.58 7.38 3.77
CA ARG A 295 0.22 6.15 3.89
C ARG A 295 1.10 6.15 5.14
N LEU A 296 1.27 4.97 5.71
CA LEU A 296 2.15 4.71 6.84
C LEU A 296 3.51 4.20 6.35
N HIS A 297 4.57 4.79 6.91
CA HIS A 297 5.94 4.47 6.52
C HIS A 297 6.57 3.33 7.35
N GLY A 298 5.85 2.21 7.43
CA GLY A 298 6.32 0.97 8.05
C GLY A 298 5.98 0.82 9.54
N ALA A 299 6.61 -0.18 10.16
CA ALA A 299 6.21 -0.70 11.47
C ALA A 299 6.18 0.32 12.63
N GLN A 300 7.03 1.36 12.60
CA GLN A 300 6.97 2.42 13.63
C GLN A 300 5.74 3.32 13.48
N ALA A 301 5.39 3.70 12.25
CA ALA A 301 4.22 4.53 11.97
C ALA A 301 2.93 3.76 12.29
N VAL A 302 2.86 2.49 11.86
CA VAL A 302 1.77 1.57 12.22
C VAL A 302 1.60 1.51 13.73
N ARG A 303 2.68 1.29 14.47
CA ARG A 303 2.59 1.22 15.92
C ARG A 303 2.04 2.50 16.53
N LEU A 304 2.54 3.66 16.11
CA LEU A 304 2.11 4.94 16.66
C LEU A 304 0.61 5.14 16.45
N GLU A 305 0.11 4.82 15.25
CA GLU A 305 -1.33 4.86 14.96
C GLU A 305 -2.12 3.92 15.88
N LEU A 306 -1.66 2.68 16.07
CA LEU A 306 -2.31 1.72 16.98
C LEU A 306 -2.32 2.20 18.44
N GLU A 307 -1.26 2.88 18.90
CA GLU A 307 -1.21 3.48 20.24
C GLU A 307 -2.24 4.60 20.39
N MET A 308 -2.34 5.49 19.39
CA MET A 308 -3.34 6.55 19.36
C MET A 308 -4.77 6.00 19.37
N GLN A 309 -5.05 4.97 18.57
CA GLN A 309 -6.36 4.31 18.54
C GLN A 309 -6.72 3.69 19.90
N ARG A 310 -5.76 3.04 20.58
CA ARG A 310 -5.95 2.47 21.92
C ARG A 310 -6.26 3.54 22.96
N GLU A 311 -5.56 4.67 22.90
CA GLU A 311 -5.78 5.78 23.82
C GLU A 311 -7.15 6.42 23.59
N ALA A 312 -7.52 6.67 22.33
CA ALA A 312 -8.84 7.17 21.97
C ALA A 312 -9.97 6.25 22.49
N LEU A 313 -9.82 4.92 22.34
CA LEU A 313 -10.79 3.95 22.85
C LEU A 313 -10.88 3.98 24.38
N ARG A 314 -9.75 4.12 25.08
CA ARG A 314 -9.72 4.24 26.55
C ARG A 314 -10.43 5.50 27.02
N LEU A 315 -10.20 6.63 26.36
CA LEU A 315 -10.87 7.89 26.65
C LEU A 315 -12.38 7.79 26.40
N ALA A 316 -12.80 7.19 25.27
CA ALA A 316 -14.21 6.96 24.96
C ALA A 316 -14.90 6.04 25.98
N ARG A 317 -14.21 5.00 26.48
CA ARG A 317 -14.74 4.14 27.57
C ARG A 317 -14.89 4.92 28.88
N ARG A 318 -13.92 5.77 29.23
CA ARG A 318 -14.00 6.63 30.43
C ARG A 318 -15.13 7.65 30.34
N ALA A 319 -15.35 8.24 29.17
CA ALA A 319 -16.45 9.18 28.93
C ALA A 319 -17.82 8.50 29.14
N ARG A 320 -18.04 7.33 28.52
CA ARG A 320 -19.26 6.52 28.71
C ARG A 320 -19.49 6.09 30.16
N HIS A 321 -18.41 5.77 30.89
CA HIS A 321 -18.54 5.44 32.32
C HIS A 321 -18.93 6.66 33.15
N LYS A 322 -18.44 7.86 32.84
CA LYS A 322 -18.84 9.09 33.53
C LYS A 322 -20.29 9.48 33.26
N GLU A 323 -20.79 9.26 32.04
CA GLU A 323 -22.20 9.47 31.70
C GLU A 323 -23.14 8.49 32.41
N THR A 324 -22.70 7.24 32.62
CA THR A 324 -23.51 6.21 33.29
C THR A 324 -23.45 6.29 34.82
N THR A 325 -22.41 6.89 35.41
CA THR A 325 -22.29 7.07 36.88
C THR A 325 -22.56 8.50 37.36
N GLY A 326 -22.96 9.41 36.47
CA GLY A 326 -23.33 10.77 36.82
C GLY A 326 -24.66 10.83 37.57
N HIS A 327 -24.61 10.95 38.90
CA HIS A 327 -25.70 11.50 39.70
C HIS A 327 -26.11 12.87 39.14
N SER A 328 -27.37 13.01 38.71
CA SER A 328 -28.00 14.31 38.57
C SER A 328 -28.11 14.95 39.96
N PRO A 329 -27.54 16.14 40.22
CA PRO A 329 -27.88 16.87 41.44
C PRO A 329 -29.37 17.25 41.37
N PRO A 330 -30.12 17.26 42.49
CA PRO A 330 -31.50 17.72 42.48
C PRO A 330 -31.54 19.22 42.08
N PRO A 331 -32.59 19.67 41.39
CA PRO A 331 -32.71 21.08 41.04
C PRO A 331 -33.04 21.87 42.32
N SER A 332 -32.11 22.71 42.77
CA SER A 332 -32.36 23.72 43.80
C SER A 332 -32.58 25.10 43.14
N PRO A 333 -33.41 25.95 43.75
CA PRO A 333 -34.21 26.94 43.03
C PRO A 333 -33.39 28.14 42.55
N THR A 334 -33.84 28.70 41.43
CA THR A 334 -33.40 29.97 40.85
C THR A 334 -33.39 31.11 41.87
N PRO A 335 -32.41 32.03 41.74
CA PRO A 335 -32.74 33.44 41.80
C PRO A 335 -32.34 34.16 40.50
N SER A 336 -33.10 35.20 40.26
CA SER A 336 -33.17 36.08 39.11
C SER A 336 -31.93 36.95 38.83
N VAL A 337 -31.57 37.00 37.54
CA VAL A 337 -31.18 38.17 36.71
C VAL A 337 -30.07 39.11 37.19
N THR A 338 -28.94 39.18 36.45
CA THR A 338 -28.54 40.34 35.62
C THR A 338 -27.24 40.07 34.83
N SER A 339 -27.06 40.86 33.76
CA SER A 339 -26.07 40.84 32.66
C SER A 339 -24.59 40.68 33.06
N VAL A 340 -23.64 40.28 32.20
CA VAL A 340 -23.16 40.98 30.98
C VAL A 340 -22.31 40.03 30.09
N THR A 341 -22.49 40.20 28.78
CA THR A 341 -21.77 39.75 27.56
C THR A 341 -20.31 39.25 27.68
N SER A 342 -19.90 38.22 26.91
CA SER A 342 -19.47 38.39 25.50
C SER A 342 -18.91 37.10 24.86
N THR A 343 -19.16 36.97 23.55
CA THR A 343 -18.36 36.32 22.48
C THR A 343 -18.13 34.80 22.45
N LEU A 344 -18.93 34.11 21.62
CA LEU A 344 -18.48 33.12 20.62
C LEU A 344 -19.65 32.74 19.69
N SER A 345 -19.63 33.21 18.45
CA SER A 345 -20.42 32.67 17.35
C SER A 345 -19.64 32.86 16.04
N THR A 346 -20.02 32.09 15.01
CA THR A 346 -19.47 31.93 13.65
C THR A 346 -18.45 30.78 13.53
N LEU A 347 -18.64 29.73 12.71
CA LEU A 347 -19.50 29.54 11.55
C LEU A 347 -19.93 28.07 11.37
N SER A 348 -21.21 27.91 11.03
CA SER A 348 -21.75 26.76 10.31
C SER A 348 -22.03 27.19 8.86
N THR A 349 -21.60 26.35 7.92
CA THR A 349 -22.13 26.11 6.56
C THR A 349 -22.24 27.27 5.56
N MET A 350 -21.54 27.15 4.41
CA MET A 350 -22.10 27.57 3.12
C MET A 350 -21.82 26.51 2.05
N SER A 351 -22.92 25.95 1.54
CA SER A 351 -23.02 25.19 0.30
C SER A 351 -23.20 26.19 -0.85
N THR A 352 -22.54 25.99 -1.99
CA THR A 352 -22.86 26.69 -3.24
C THR A 352 -22.98 25.70 -4.38
N MET A 353 -24.20 25.59 -4.90
CA MET A 353 -24.51 25.01 -6.20
C MET A 353 -23.79 25.77 -7.32
N SER A 354 -23.22 25.04 -8.28
CA SER A 354 -22.91 25.57 -9.60
C SER A 354 -23.28 24.54 -10.66
N GLN A 355 -24.31 24.85 -11.44
CA GLN A 355 -24.58 24.22 -12.73
C GLN A 355 -23.68 24.88 -13.79
N ARG A 356 -22.99 24.09 -14.62
CA ARG A 356 -22.89 24.34 -16.08
C ARG A 356 -22.19 23.19 -16.84
N LYS A 357 -22.97 22.65 -17.78
CA LYS A 357 -22.66 22.34 -19.20
C LYS A 357 -21.28 21.76 -19.55
N GLY A 358 -21.30 20.48 -19.93
CA GLY A 358 -20.94 20.02 -21.29
C GLY A 358 -19.45 19.92 -21.62
N GLY A 359 -18.96 18.68 -21.74
CA GLY A 359 -17.69 18.35 -22.38
C GLY A 359 -16.97 17.17 -21.73
N GLU A 360 -17.59 15.99 -21.69
CA GLU A 360 -16.86 14.77 -21.34
C GLU A 360 -15.89 14.42 -22.48
N VAL A 361 -14.61 14.71 -22.27
CA VAL A 361 -13.54 14.03 -22.98
C VAL A 361 -13.31 12.71 -22.25
N HIS A 362 -13.96 11.66 -22.73
CA HIS A 362 -13.65 10.29 -22.33
C HIS A 362 -12.21 9.98 -22.75
N MET A 363 -11.26 10.14 -21.83
CA MET A 363 -9.93 9.57 -21.99
C MET A 363 -10.04 8.09 -21.60
N THR A 364 -10.41 7.26 -22.57
CA THR A 364 -10.33 5.81 -22.48
C THR A 364 -8.86 5.45 -22.27
N ILE A 365 -8.45 5.30 -21.01
CA ILE A 365 -7.24 4.56 -20.68
C ILE A 365 -7.57 3.13 -21.08
N VAL A 366 -7.10 2.74 -22.26
CA VAL A 366 -6.92 1.35 -22.63
C VAL A 366 -5.92 0.81 -21.62
N ILE A 367 -6.43 0.30 -20.50
CA ILE A 367 -5.72 -0.74 -19.76
C ILE A 367 -5.49 -1.79 -20.83
N LEU A 368 -4.23 -2.00 -21.19
CA LEU A 368 -3.76 -3.05 -22.08
C LEU A 368 -4.27 -4.38 -21.50
N GLY A 369 -5.50 -4.72 -21.84
CA GLY A 369 -6.01 -6.07 -21.85
C GLY A 369 -5.17 -6.81 -22.87
N GLU A 370 -4.76 -8.01 -22.50
CA GLU A 370 -3.95 -8.91 -23.32
C GLU A 370 -2.46 -8.55 -23.40
N CYS A 371 -1.79 -8.51 -22.25
CA CYS A 371 -0.42 -9.03 -22.05
C CYS A 371 -0.01 -8.87 -20.57
N PHE A 372 -0.63 -9.58 -19.62
CA PHE A 372 -0.12 -9.71 -18.24
C PHE A 372 -0.53 -11.00 -17.53
#